data_AF-A0A4P6WXZ0-F1
#
_entry.id   AF-A0A4P6WXZ0-F1
#
_cell.length_a   1.000
_cell.length_b   1.000
_cell.length_c   1.000
_cell.angle_alpha   90.00
_cell.angle_beta   90.00
_cell.angle_gamma   90.00
#
_symmetry.space_group_name_H-M   'P 1'
#
loop_
_entity.id
_entity.type
_entity.pdbx_description
1 polymer ?
#
loop_
_entity_poly.entity_id
_entity_poly.type
_entity_poly.pdbx_seq_one_letter_code
_entity_poly.pdbx_strand_id
1 'polypeptide(L)'
;MLHPSVAPEFRAASSVYPEPQRPFFHVLLDRLQTDASPPPAAAALAALDADQGSPIEWSEEDVVLLHWRLLKEIGRLADPETPLEEKFDTLRWVFTERDKDLRPFSFVSCLRVVGCSPLSPLPYCGLVDVEEVRDFIRLAIPHWLQQTLKRYPSWVREAIVDHPDWVEARLARNPQWINEEVRRFASEGDLFA
;
A
#
# COMPACT_ATOMS: atom_id res chain seq x y z
N MET A 1 29.24 -59.67 -42.54
CA MET A 1 28.75 -58.28 -42.64
C MET A 1 27.59 -58.16 -41.66
N LEU A 2 27.85 -57.60 -40.48
CA LEU A 2 26.88 -57.50 -39.38
C LEU A 2 26.44 -56.03 -39.29
N HIS A 3 25.15 -55.77 -39.45
CA HIS A 3 24.55 -54.43 -39.32
C HIS A 3 24.50 -54.01 -37.84
N PRO A 4 24.90 -52.78 -37.48
CA PRO A 4 24.80 -52.30 -36.10
C PRO A 4 23.38 -51.79 -35.79
N SER A 5 22.87 -52.23 -34.63
CA SER A 5 21.62 -51.82 -34.01
C SER A 5 21.74 -50.39 -33.47
N VAL A 6 20.95 -49.45 -33.99
CA VAL A 6 20.87 -48.07 -33.50
C VAL A 6 19.90 -48.03 -32.32
N ALA A 7 20.42 -47.76 -31.12
CA ALA A 7 19.62 -47.42 -29.95
C ALA A 7 19.15 -45.94 -30.04
N PRO A 8 17.92 -45.60 -29.61
CA PRO A 8 17.47 -44.22 -29.62
C PRO A 8 18.12 -43.46 -28.45
N GLU A 9 18.80 -42.37 -28.77
CA GLU A 9 19.29 -41.40 -27.78
C GLU A 9 18.08 -40.74 -27.10
N PHE A 10 17.84 -41.07 -25.83
CA PHE A 10 16.94 -40.30 -24.98
C PHE A 10 17.57 -38.93 -24.75
N ARG A 11 17.16 -37.96 -25.58
CA ARG A 11 17.42 -36.55 -25.38
C ARG A 11 16.72 -36.15 -24.08
N ALA A 12 17.49 -36.00 -23.01
CA ALA A 12 16.98 -35.49 -21.74
C ALA A 12 16.33 -34.13 -22.02
N ALA A 13 15.01 -34.08 -21.97
CA ALA A 13 14.27 -32.83 -22.00
C ALA A 13 14.73 -32.03 -20.77
N SER A 14 15.44 -30.93 -21.00
CA SER A 14 15.70 -29.94 -19.97
C SER A 14 14.35 -29.54 -19.40
N SER A 15 14.05 -30.01 -18.19
CA SER A 15 12.88 -29.62 -17.45
C SER A 15 13.01 -28.14 -17.12
N VAL A 16 12.42 -27.29 -17.96
CA VAL A 16 12.12 -25.91 -17.63
C VAL A 16 11.00 -25.98 -16.60
N TYR A 17 11.37 -26.26 -15.35
CA TYR A 17 10.50 -25.92 -14.24
C TYR A 17 10.43 -24.38 -14.24
N PRO A 18 9.26 -23.76 -14.43
CA PRO A 18 9.15 -22.34 -14.13
C PRO A 18 9.53 -22.18 -12.66
N GLU A 19 10.45 -21.27 -12.37
CA GLU A 19 10.72 -20.87 -10.98
C GLU A 19 9.39 -20.57 -10.29
N PRO A 20 9.24 -20.86 -8.98
CA PRO A 20 8.06 -20.44 -8.25
C PRO A 20 7.93 -18.93 -8.42
N GLN A 21 6.96 -18.52 -9.25
CA GLN A 21 6.71 -17.11 -9.53
C GLN A 21 6.44 -16.47 -8.18
N ARG A 22 7.29 -15.53 -7.76
CA ARG A 22 6.99 -14.72 -6.58
C ARG A 22 5.59 -14.12 -6.82
N PRO A 23 4.62 -14.35 -5.94
CA PRO A 23 3.27 -13.84 -6.15
C PRO A 23 3.36 -12.32 -6.30
N PHE A 24 2.58 -11.78 -7.24
CA PHE A 24 2.60 -10.36 -7.63
C PHE A 24 2.65 -9.44 -6.40
N PHE A 25 1.90 -9.79 -5.36
CA PHE A 25 1.84 -9.01 -4.14
C PHE A 25 3.18 -8.86 -3.40
N HIS A 26 4.04 -9.88 -3.38
CA HIS A 26 5.37 -9.75 -2.78
C HIS A 26 6.26 -8.77 -3.57
N VAL A 27 6.17 -8.80 -4.89
CA VAL A 27 6.88 -7.84 -5.76
C VAL A 27 6.32 -6.42 -5.57
N LEU A 28 5.00 -6.30 -5.47
CA LEU A 28 4.32 -5.06 -5.16
C LEU A 28 4.82 -4.50 -3.82
N LEU A 29 4.70 -5.25 -2.72
CA LEU A 29 5.13 -4.77 -1.39
C LEU A 29 6.59 -4.35 -1.35
N ASP A 30 7.49 -5.18 -1.90
CA ASP A 30 8.93 -4.88 -1.94
C ASP A 30 9.18 -3.53 -2.64
N ARG A 31 8.48 -3.29 -3.74
CA ARG A 31 8.54 -2.02 -4.47
C ARG A 31 7.88 -0.85 -3.73
N LEU A 32 6.75 -1.07 -3.05
CA LEU A 32 6.10 -0.05 -2.23
C LEU A 32 6.99 0.37 -1.04
N GLN A 33 7.82 -0.54 -0.52
CA GLN A 33 8.70 -0.29 0.62
C GLN A 33 10.07 0.29 0.21
N THR A 34 10.61 -0.11 -0.94
CA THR A 34 11.95 0.31 -1.39
C THR A 34 11.95 1.73 -1.97
N ASP A 35 10.82 2.18 -2.51
CA ASP A 35 10.70 3.45 -3.21
C ASP A 35 10.47 4.60 -2.22
N ALA A 36 11.49 4.84 -1.39
CA ALA A 36 11.53 5.84 -0.35
C ALA A 36 11.81 7.26 -0.89
N SER A 37 10.98 8.18 -0.40
CA SER A 37 11.03 9.64 -0.53
C SER A 37 10.45 10.24 -1.82
N PRO A 38 9.40 11.07 -1.72
CA PRO A 38 9.15 12.06 -2.75
C PRO A 38 10.33 13.07 -2.80
N PRO A 39 10.60 13.71 -3.96
CA PRO A 39 11.42 14.92 -4.00
C PRO A 39 10.82 15.98 -3.06
N PRO A 40 11.60 16.99 -2.61
CA PRO A 40 11.13 17.97 -1.64
C PRO A 40 9.89 18.71 -2.15
N ALA A 41 8.72 18.31 -1.62
CA ALA A 41 7.40 18.81 -2.03
C ALA A 41 7.27 20.33 -1.95
N ALA A 42 8.03 20.98 -1.07
CA ALA A 42 8.00 22.43 -0.88
C ALA A 42 8.36 23.23 -2.14
N ALA A 43 9.33 22.77 -2.94
CA ALA A 43 9.74 23.48 -4.15
C ALA A 43 8.74 23.31 -5.30
N ALA A 44 8.15 22.11 -5.42
CA ALA A 44 7.11 21.83 -6.41
C ALA A 44 5.79 22.54 -6.08
N LEU A 45 5.38 22.56 -4.81
CA LEU A 45 4.18 23.27 -4.34
C LEU A 45 4.30 24.78 -4.55
N ALA A 46 5.47 25.37 -4.29
CA ALA A 46 5.71 26.80 -4.53
C ALA A 46 5.67 27.19 -6.02
N ALA A 47 6.00 26.27 -6.94
CA ALA A 47 5.90 26.50 -8.38
C ALA A 47 4.45 26.42 -8.88
N LEU A 48 3.62 25.57 -8.27
CA LEU A 48 2.19 25.44 -8.59
C LEU A 48 1.38 26.68 -8.18
N ASP A 49 1.74 27.34 -7.08
CA ASP A 49 1.09 28.57 -6.63
C ASP A 49 1.34 29.77 -7.56
N ALA A 50 2.37 29.72 -8.41
CA ALA A 50 2.73 30.81 -9.33
C ALA A 50 1.93 30.80 -10.64
N ASP A 51 1.25 29.70 -10.98
CA ASP A 51 0.58 29.49 -12.28
C ASP A 51 -0.92 29.12 -12.13
N GLN A 52 -1.66 29.86 -11.29
CA GLN A 52 -3.08 29.57 -10.96
C GLN A 52 -4.09 29.83 -12.11
N GLY A 53 -3.65 29.98 -13.35
CA GLY A 53 -4.51 30.40 -14.48
C GLY A 53 -4.63 29.42 -15.63
N SER A 54 -3.70 28.49 -15.80
CA SER A 54 -3.68 27.55 -16.92
C SER A 54 -4.19 26.16 -16.48
N PRO A 55 -5.06 25.48 -17.26
CA PRO A 55 -5.41 24.10 -16.99
C PRO A 55 -4.14 23.23 -17.06
N ILE A 56 -3.84 22.50 -15.99
CA ILE A 56 -2.72 21.54 -15.97
C ILE A 56 -3.01 20.44 -17.00
N GLU A 57 -2.17 20.35 -18.04
CA GLU A 57 -2.20 19.23 -18.98
C GLU A 57 -1.58 17.99 -18.32
N TRP A 58 -2.39 16.95 -18.11
CA TRP A 58 -1.94 15.68 -17.55
C TRP A 58 -1.51 14.73 -18.68
N SER A 59 -0.29 14.22 -18.62
CA SER A 59 0.14 13.14 -19.50
C SER A 59 -0.40 11.78 -19.04
N GLU A 60 -0.37 10.78 -19.93
CA GLU A 60 -0.70 9.39 -19.56
C GLU A 60 0.23 8.87 -18.45
N GLU A 61 1.52 9.21 -18.53
CA GLU A 61 2.51 8.85 -17.53
C GLU A 61 2.15 9.44 -16.16
N ASP A 62 1.75 10.72 -16.09
CA ASP A 62 1.35 11.36 -14.84
C ASP A 62 0.15 10.65 -14.20
N VAL A 63 -0.84 10.25 -15.01
CA VAL A 63 -2.01 9.51 -14.53
C VAL A 63 -1.61 8.13 -13.99
N VAL A 64 -0.70 7.42 -14.66
CA VAL A 64 -0.18 6.12 -14.20
C VAL A 64 0.60 6.30 -12.89
N LEU A 65 1.46 7.31 -12.80
CA LEU A 65 2.22 7.64 -11.60
C LEU A 65 1.31 8.05 -10.43
N LEU A 66 0.18 8.70 -10.69
CA LEU A 66 -0.81 9.00 -9.66
C LEU A 66 -1.46 7.71 -9.10
N HIS A 67 -1.82 6.74 -9.96
CA HIS A 67 -2.31 5.44 -9.50
C HIS A 67 -1.23 4.69 -8.69
N TRP A 68 0.04 4.75 -9.12
CA TRP A 68 1.18 4.21 -8.37
C TRP A 68 1.33 4.87 -6.99
N ARG A 69 1.26 6.20 -6.94
CA ARG A 69 1.39 6.96 -5.69
C ARG A 69 0.33 6.57 -4.66
N LEU A 70 -0.90 6.29 -5.10
CA LEU A 70 -1.97 5.81 -4.23
C LEU A 70 -1.71 4.40 -3.72
N LEU A 71 -1.19 3.48 -4.55
CA LEU A 71 -0.80 2.15 -4.08
C LEU A 71 0.31 2.20 -3.01
N LYS A 72 1.18 3.22 -3.02
CA LYS A 72 2.19 3.42 -1.96
C LYS A 72 1.61 3.55 -0.56
N GLU A 73 0.36 4.02 -0.42
CA GLU A 73 -0.29 4.06 0.90
C GLU A 73 -0.50 2.66 1.49
N ILE A 74 -0.61 1.61 0.66
CA ILE A 74 -0.63 0.21 1.13
C ILE A 74 0.71 -0.17 1.78
N GLY A 75 1.83 0.30 1.24
CA GLY A 75 3.15 0.09 1.84
C GLY A 75 3.25 0.72 3.25
N ARG A 76 2.59 1.86 3.45
CA ARG A 76 2.52 2.56 4.74
C ARG A 76 1.65 1.84 5.78
N LEU A 77 0.79 0.90 5.36
CA LEU A 77 0.12 0.00 6.30
C LEU A 77 1.14 -0.85 7.07
N ALA A 78 2.25 -1.25 6.46
CA ALA A 78 3.28 -2.06 7.11
C ALA A 78 4.22 -1.25 8.03
N ASP A 79 4.32 0.06 7.81
CA ASP A 79 5.22 0.94 8.57
C ASP A 79 4.63 1.25 9.97
N PRO A 80 5.29 0.88 11.08
CA PRO A 80 4.78 1.14 12.41
C PRO A 80 4.72 2.63 12.77
N GLU A 81 5.48 3.51 12.09
CA GLU A 81 5.46 4.97 12.29
C GLU A 81 4.23 5.64 11.67
N THR A 82 3.57 4.97 10.73
CA THR A 82 2.38 5.53 10.09
C THR A 82 1.24 5.63 11.12
N PRO A 83 0.59 6.79 11.28
CA PRO A 83 -0.50 6.98 12.22
C PRO A 83 -1.71 6.07 11.97
N LEU A 84 -2.48 5.79 13.03
CA LEU A 84 -3.64 4.89 12.95
C LEU A 84 -4.73 5.40 12.00
N GLU A 85 -4.98 6.71 12.00
CA GLU A 85 -5.98 7.33 11.13
C GLU A 85 -5.66 7.13 9.65
N GLU A 86 -4.39 7.31 9.26
CA GLU A 86 -3.94 7.10 7.88
C GLU A 86 -4.08 5.63 7.46
N LYS A 87 -3.81 4.71 8.41
CA LYS A 87 -4.04 3.29 8.17
C LYS A 87 -5.52 2.98 7.99
N PHE A 88 -6.39 3.51 8.83
CA PHE A 88 -7.83 3.28 8.72
C PHE A 88 -8.40 3.86 7.42
N ASP A 89 -7.94 5.03 6.98
CA ASP A 89 -8.34 5.59 5.68
C ASP A 89 -7.90 4.69 4.52
N THR A 90 -6.67 4.17 4.55
CA THR A 90 -6.18 3.22 3.55
C THR A 90 -7.00 1.93 3.56
N LEU A 91 -7.31 1.38 4.74
CA LEU A 91 -8.14 0.17 4.86
C LEU A 91 -9.57 0.40 4.37
N ARG A 92 -10.15 1.57 4.63
CA ARG A 92 -11.46 1.96 4.12
C ARG A 92 -11.47 2.01 2.60
N TRP A 93 -10.44 2.59 1.99
CA TRP A 93 -10.25 2.61 0.54
C TRP A 93 -10.11 1.20 -0.07
N VAL A 94 -9.42 0.28 0.61
CA VAL A 94 -9.21 -1.10 0.12
C VAL A 94 -10.46 -1.98 0.28
N PHE A 95 -11.13 -1.92 1.44
CA PHE A 95 -12.15 -2.90 1.84
C PHE A 95 -13.57 -2.36 1.92
N THR A 96 -13.76 -1.08 2.21
CA THR A 96 -15.08 -0.53 2.52
C THR A 96 -15.69 0.18 1.32
N GLU A 97 -14.88 0.83 0.47
CA GLU A 97 -15.37 1.56 -0.72
C GLU A 97 -15.56 0.67 -1.96
N ARG A 98 -16.06 -0.56 -1.78
CA ARG A 98 -16.19 -1.54 -2.89
C ARG A 98 -17.17 -1.12 -3.97
N ASP A 99 -18.19 -0.34 -3.62
CA ASP A 99 -19.14 0.27 -4.56
C ASP A 99 -18.45 1.21 -5.57
N LYS A 100 -17.23 1.68 -5.23
CA LYS A 100 -16.40 2.52 -6.09
C LYS A 100 -15.34 1.75 -6.85
N ASP A 101 -15.30 0.41 -6.80
CA ASP A 101 -14.25 -0.39 -7.46
C ASP A 101 -14.12 -0.07 -8.96
N LEU A 102 -15.19 0.36 -9.64
CA LEU A 102 -15.19 0.75 -11.06
C LEU A 102 -14.84 2.22 -11.32
N ARG A 103 -14.64 3.04 -10.29
CA ARG A 103 -14.30 4.45 -10.41
C ARG A 103 -12.80 4.64 -10.65
N PRO A 104 -12.37 5.75 -11.30
CA PRO A 104 -10.97 6.14 -11.36
C PRO A 104 -10.37 6.22 -9.94
N PHE A 105 -9.10 5.85 -9.80
CA PHE A 105 -8.38 5.91 -8.52
C PHE A 105 -8.97 5.06 -7.37
N SER A 106 -9.93 4.17 -7.67
CA SER A 106 -10.28 3.08 -6.76
C SER A 106 -9.08 2.15 -6.57
N PHE A 107 -9.06 1.41 -5.46
CA PHE A 107 -8.05 0.38 -5.22
C PHE A 107 -7.90 -0.60 -6.40
N VAL A 108 -9.03 -1.06 -6.95
CA VAL A 108 -9.09 -1.96 -8.11
C VAL A 108 -8.54 -1.30 -9.37
N SER A 109 -8.95 -0.06 -9.65
CA SER A 109 -8.46 0.68 -10.81
C SER A 109 -6.95 0.92 -10.72
N CYS A 110 -6.43 1.24 -9.53
CA CYS A 110 -5.00 1.42 -9.29
C CYS A 110 -4.21 0.13 -9.56
N LEU A 111 -4.64 -1.01 -9.03
CA LEU A 111 -3.99 -2.30 -9.32
C LEU A 111 -4.00 -2.61 -10.82
N ARG A 112 -5.13 -2.41 -11.50
CA ARG A 112 -5.25 -2.68 -12.93
C ARG A 112 -4.35 -1.77 -13.76
N VAL A 113 -4.38 -0.46 -13.53
CA VAL A 113 -3.60 0.51 -14.31
C VAL A 113 -2.11 0.28 -14.12
N VAL A 114 -1.66 0.11 -12.88
CA VAL A 114 -0.24 -0.10 -12.59
C VAL A 114 0.22 -1.46 -13.11
N GLY A 115 -0.58 -2.52 -12.94
CA GLY A 115 -0.19 -3.85 -13.41
C GLY A 115 -0.15 -4.02 -14.94
N CYS A 116 -1.01 -3.27 -15.65
CA CYS A 116 -1.14 -3.35 -17.11
C CYS A 116 -0.41 -2.23 -17.87
N SER A 117 0.17 -1.23 -17.20
CA SER A 117 0.86 -0.13 -17.90
C SER A 117 2.37 -0.39 -18.00
N PRO A 118 2.98 -0.27 -19.20
CA PRO A 118 4.43 -0.31 -19.34
C PRO A 118 5.12 0.94 -18.76
N LEU A 119 4.36 2.01 -18.49
CA LEU A 119 4.85 3.24 -17.86
C LEU A 119 4.87 3.16 -16.33
N SER A 120 4.38 2.05 -15.75
CA SER A 120 4.37 1.89 -14.31
C SER A 120 5.79 1.57 -13.79
N PRO A 121 6.12 2.00 -12.55
CA PRO A 121 7.37 1.59 -11.89
C PRO A 121 7.46 0.09 -11.53
N LEU A 122 6.34 -0.65 -11.59
CA LEU A 122 6.32 -2.10 -11.48
C LEU A 122 6.59 -2.76 -12.83
N PRO A 123 7.27 -3.92 -12.85
CA PRO A 123 7.28 -4.78 -14.02
C PRO A 123 5.86 -5.09 -14.49
N TYR A 124 5.64 -5.07 -15.81
CA TYR A 124 4.36 -5.43 -16.38
C TYR A 124 3.94 -6.83 -15.92
N CYS A 125 2.75 -6.92 -15.33
CA CYS A 125 2.21 -8.16 -14.75
C CYS A 125 0.79 -8.49 -15.25
N GLY A 126 0.18 -7.61 -16.05
CA GLY A 126 -1.14 -7.83 -16.64
C GLY A 126 -2.26 -7.69 -15.63
N LEU A 127 -3.32 -8.49 -15.79
CA LEU A 127 -4.47 -8.47 -14.90
C LEU A 127 -4.13 -9.16 -13.58
N VAL A 128 -4.18 -8.38 -12.50
CA VAL A 128 -3.93 -8.82 -11.13
C VAL A 128 -5.24 -9.31 -10.50
N ASP A 129 -5.21 -10.43 -9.77
CA ASP A 129 -6.31 -10.84 -8.92
C ASP A 129 -6.40 -9.90 -7.69
N VAL A 130 -7.43 -9.06 -7.70
CA VAL A 130 -7.70 -8.08 -6.65
C VAL A 130 -8.01 -8.75 -5.31
N GLU A 131 -8.74 -9.87 -5.33
CA GLU A 131 -9.17 -10.52 -4.10
C GLU A 131 -7.99 -11.25 -3.44
N GLU A 132 -7.05 -11.79 -4.23
CA GLU A 132 -5.77 -12.30 -3.71
C GLU A 132 -5.00 -11.21 -2.93
N VAL A 133 -4.94 -9.99 -3.49
CA VAL A 133 -4.30 -8.85 -2.82
C VAL A 133 -5.04 -8.46 -1.54
N ARG A 134 -6.38 -8.39 -1.59
CA ARG A 134 -7.22 -8.09 -0.40
C ARG A 134 -7.04 -9.13 0.69
N ASP A 135 -6.99 -10.40 0.33
CA ASP A 135 -6.81 -11.50 1.28
C ASP A 135 -5.44 -11.45 1.94
N PHE A 136 -4.39 -11.16 1.18
CA PHE A 136 -3.08 -10.93 1.78
C PHE A 136 -3.13 -9.77 2.78
N ILE A 137 -3.65 -8.61 2.36
CA ILE A 137 -3.72 -7.43 3.23
C ILE A 137 -4.50 -7.78 4.50
N ARG A 138 -5.62 -8.50 4.38
CA ARG A 138 -6.44 -8.95 5.52
C ARG A 138 -5.64 -9.80 6.51
N LEU A 139 -4.80 -10.72 6.02
CA LEU A 139 -3.94 -11.55 6.86
C LEU A 139 -2.82 -10.75 7.55
N ALA A 140 -2.34 -9.67 6.92
CA ALA A 140 -1.25 -8.86 7.44
C ALA A 140 -1.69 -7.78 8.45
N ILE A 141 -2.94 -7.27 8.35
CA ILE A 141 -3.50 -6.21 9.20
C ILE A 141 -3.25 -6.43 10.70
N PRO A 142 -3.55 -7.60 11.31
CA PRO A 142 -3.39 -7.77 12.75
C PRO A 142 -1.95 -7.55 13.20
N HIS A 143 -0.98 -8.03 12.42
CA HIS A 143 0.42 -7.84 12.71
C HIS A 143 0.82 -6.36 12.61
N TRP A 144 0.45 -5.69 11.53
CA TRP A 144 0.77 -4.29 11.30
C TRP A 144 0.16 -3.36 12.37
N LEU A 145 -1.13 -3.54 12.68
CA LEU A 145 -1.79 -2.76 13.72
C LEU A 145 -1.18 -3.01 15.10
N GLN A 146 -0.81 -4.24 15.44
CA GLN A 146 -0.13 -4.54 16.71
C GLN A 146 1.22 -3.82 16.83
N GLN A 147 2.01 -3.73 15.75
CA GLN A 147 3.28 -3.02 15.77
C GLN A 147 3.09 -1.52 16.00
N THR A 148 2.10 -0.92 15.33
CA THR A 148 1.74 0.49 15.53
C THR A 148 1.22 0.74 16.95
N LEU A 149 0.31 -0.10 17.45
CA LEU A 149 -0.28 0.04 18.78
C LEU A 149 0.75 -0.04 19.90
N LYS A 150 1.81 -0.84 19.77
CA LYS A 150 2.89 -0.92 20.76
C LYS A 150 3.59 0.42 21.02
N ARG A 151 3.52 1.36 20.08
CA ARG A 151 4.11 2.70 20.21
C ARG A 151 3.22 3.67 20.96
N TYR A 152 1.92 3.38 21.04
CA TYR A 152 0.98 4.22 21.77
C TYR A 152 1.01 3.91 23.28
N PRO A 153 0.74 4.92 24.13
CA PRO A 153 0.56 4.72 25.56
C PRO A 153 -0.45 3.61 25.89
N SER A 154 -0.32 2.97 27.06
CA SER A 154 -1.22 1.87 27.46
C SER A 154 -2.69 2.28 27.47
N TRP A 155 -3.00 3.51 27.90
CA TRP A 155 -4.36 4.03 27.92
C TRP A 155 -5.02 4.07 26.53
N VAL A 156 -4.25 4.36 25.46
CA VAL A 156 -4.75 4.32 24.08
C VAL A 156 -5.02 2.89 23.66
N ARG A 157 -4.09 1.98 23.97
CA ARG A 157 -4.23 0.55 23.64
C ARG A 157 -5.45 -0.07 24.33
N GLU A 158 -5.63 0.23 25.61
CA GLU A 158 -6.77 -0.21 26.41
C GLU A 158 -8.08 0.36 25.84
N ALA A 159 -8.14 1.66 25.55
CA ALA A 159 -9.34 2.28 24.97
C ALA A 159 -9.76 1.66 23.62
N ILE A 160 -8.80 1.29 22.77
CA ILE A 160 -9.07 0.62 21.48
C ILE A 160 -9.62 -0.80 21.67
N VAL A 161 -9.14 -1.53 22.68
CA VAL A 161 -9.60 -2.88 23.00
C VAL A 161 -10.97 -2.86 23.67
N ASP A 162 -11.15 -1.96 24.63
CA ASP A 162 -12.35 -1.93 25.49
C ASP A 162 -13.54 -1.24 24.80
N HIS A 163 -13.27 -0.21 23.98
CA HIS A 163 -14.31 0.64 23.39
C HIS A 163 -14.03 0.98 21.91
N PRO A 164 -13.98 -0.01 21.00
CA PRO A 164 -13.66 0.20 19.59
C PRO A 164 -14.64 1.15 18.87
N ASP A 165 -15.96 0.98 19.09
CA ASP A 165 -16.99 1.81 18.44
C ASP A 165 -16.89 3.29 18.85
N TRP A 166 -16.49 3.55 20.09
CA TRP A 166 -16.29 4.91 20.59
C TRP A 166 -15.04 5.56 19.94
N VAL A 167 -13.95 4.80 19.82
CA VAL A 167 -12.73 5.26 19.12
C VAL A 167 -13.04 5.56 17.66
N GLU A 168 -13.80 4.69 16.98
CA GLU A 168 -14.26 4.92 15.61
C GLU A 168 -15.06 6.23 15.50
N ALA A 169 -16.07 6.43 16.35
CA ALA A 169 -16.89 7.64 16.33
C ALA A 169 -16.07 8.91 16.62
N ARG A 170 -15.01 8.80 17.41
CA ARG A 170 -14.09 9.90 17.74
C ARG A 170 -13.18 10.23 16.56
N LEU A 171 -12.59 9.22 15.92
CA LEU A 171 -11.78 9.36 14.72
C LEU A 171 -12.58 9.88 13.52
N ALA A 172 -13.83 9.45 13.37
CA ALA A 172 -14.73 9.97 12.34
C ALA A 172 -15.00 11.48 12.49
N ARG A 173 -14.95 12.00 13.72
CA ARG A 173 -15.13 13.44 14.01
C ARG A 173 -13.81 14.21 13.92
N ASN A 174 -12.72 13.61 14.38
CA ASN A 174 -11.38 14.19 14.32
C ASN A 174 -10.36 13.06 14.08
N PRO A 175 -9.86 12.91 12.84
CA PRO A 175 -8.88 11.87 12.50
C PRO A 175 -7.58 12.02 13.30
N GLN A 176 -7.17 13.23 13.68
CA GLN A 176 -5.92 13.47 14.40
C GLN A 176 -6.06 13.36 15.92
N TRP A 177 -7.26 13.07 16.43
CA TRP A 177 -7.57 13.13 17.86
C TRP A 177 -6.61 12.32 18.74
N ILE A 178 -6.24 11.09 18.34
CA ILE A 178 -5.32 10.25 19.12
C ILE A 178 -3.96 10.94 19.24
N ASN A 179 -3.44 11.48 18.14
CA ASN A 179 -2.14 12.15 18.12
C ASN A 179 -2.16 13.47 18.89
N GLU A 180 -3.30 14.16 18.91
CA GLU A 180 -3.50 15.36 19.73
C GLU A 180 -3.53 15.03 21.22
N GLU A 181 -4.29 14.02 21.64
CA GLU A 181 -4.36 13.62 23.05
C GLU A 181 -3.03 13.06 23.56
N VAL A 182 -2.31 12.27 22.74
CA VAL A 182 -0.97 11.80 23.12
C VAL A 182 -0.02 12.96 23.33
N ARG A 183 -0.03 13.98 22.45
CA ARG A 183 0.76 15.21 22.61
C ARG A 183 0.35 15.98 23.86
N ARG A 184 -0.94 16.09 24.12
CA ARG A 184 -1.49 16.77 25.29
C ARG A 184 -1.07 16.10 26.59
N PHE A 185 -1.25 14.79 26.71
CA PHE A 185 -0.82 14.02 27.88
C PHE A 185 0.69 14.07 28.09
N ALA A 186 1.49 14.07 27.01
CA ALA A 186 2.94 14.27 27.11
C ALA A 186 3.29 15.65 27.65
N SER A 187 2.56 16.71 27.26
CA SER A 187 2.78 18.08 27.78
C SER A 187 2.25 18.30 29.21
N GLU A 188 1.17 17.60 29.60
CA GLU A 188 0.60 17.70 30.95
C GLU A 188 1.38 16.82 31.97
N GLY A 189 2.01 15.73 31.51
CA GLY A 189 2.87 14.87 32.33
C GLY A 189 4.22 15.48 32.70
N ASP A 190 4.64 16.56 32.04
CA ASP A 190 5.89 17.30 32.32
C ASP A 190 5.71 18.43 33.35
N LEU A 191 4.49 18.65 33.86
CA LEU A 191 4.20 19.69 34.86
C LEU A 191 4.54 19.26 36.31
N PHE A 192 5.07 18.05 36.50
CA PHE A 192 5.45 17.49 37.81
C PHE A 192 6.77 16.69 37.81
N ALA A 193 7.64 16.87 36.80
CA ALA A 193 8.99 16.30 36.75
C ALA A 193 10.05 17.27 37.32
#